data_AF-G9P6X9-F1
#
_entry.id   AF-G9P6X9-F1
#
_cell.length_a   1.000
_cell.length_b   1.000
_cell.length_c   1.000
_cell.angle_alpha   90.00
_cell.angle_beta   90.00
_cell.angle_gamma   90.00
#
_symmetry.space_group_name_H-M   'P 1'
#
loop_
_entity.id
_entity.type
_entity.pdbx_description
1 polymer ?
#
loop_
_entity_poly.entity_id
_entity_poly.type
_entity_poly.pdbx_seq_one_letter_code
_entity_poly.pdbx_strand_id
1 'polypeptide(L)'
;MMDDDDDDCRIYAIYALCMTVLYGGGLEEAALEVMEFFVEIVRTDGESIEAHDNVEIVAAALQGWCFVAGHVADFSDYADTAMDAFVDQLDSDDVDILSNAGGCIALVFEASRHHVEETGEPFQLQYDPQRLAGRLSELAKLSAKSVSRKHRRSLRENLLSVVTSLERGVGPFYSTAIYVPEKGEHVPVAQRTDDGQAEYGYRCKLRLGNHVAKIDTWSLYFRTNLMRVIFKAGLQHHVFTNPVVTECLEDAHFIQDYSPPPRGAKGRKK
;
A
#
# COMPACT_ATOMS: atom_id res chain seq x y z
N MET A 1 25.08 11.34 -17.87
CA MET A 1 23.74 11.76 -18.30
C MET A 1 23.10 10.50 -18.85
N MET A 2 22.64 9.61 -17.96
CA MET A 2 21.42 8.88 -18.27
C MET A 2 20.33 9.94 -18.20
N ASP A 3 19.50 10.01 -19.24
CA ASP A 3 18.50 11.07 -19.39
C ASP A 3 17.34 10.78 -18.43
N ASP A 4 16.66 11.81 -17.90
CA ASP A 4 15.45 11.62 -17.07
C ASP A 4 14.40 10.74 -17.80
N ASP A 5 14.41 10.76 -19.14
CA ASP A 5 13.59 9.91 -20.01
C ASP A 5 13.90 8.39 -19.86
N ASP A 6 15.15 8.01 -19.57
CA ASP A 6 15.54 6.61 -19.35
C ASP A 6 15.01 6.09 -18.01
N ASP A 7 14.97 6.94 -16.97
CA ASP A 7 14.48 6.57 -15.64
C ASP A 7 12.96 6.47 -15.62
N ASP A 8 12.25 7.41 -16.26
CA ASP A 8 10.82 7.31 -16.51
C ASP A 8 10.49 6.00 -17.27
N CYS A 9 11.28 5.66 -18.30
CA CYS A 9 11.10 4.43 -19.05
C CYS A 9 11.24 3.18 -18.16
N ARG A 10 12.23 3.14 -17.27
CA ARG A 10 12.42 2.04 -16.30
C ARG A 10 11.25 1.93 -15.33
N ILE A 11 10.76 3.05 -14.81
CA ILE A 11 9.59 3.08 -13.91
C ILE A 11 8.36 2.51 -14.62
N TYR A 12 8.08 2.95 -15.84
CA TYR A 12 6.97 2.42 -16.62
C TYR A 12 7.16 0.95 -17.01
N ALA A 13 8.40 0.50 -17.22
CA ALA A 13 8.71 -0.91 -17.46
C ALA A 13 8.41 -1.78 -16.23
N ILE A 14 8.74 -1.31 -15.01
CA ILE A 14 8.38 -1.97 -13.75
C ILE A 14 6.85 -2.15 -13.66
N TYR A 15 6.09 -1.10 -13.93
CA TYR A 15 4.62 -1.17 -13.91
C TYR A 15 4.05 -2.06 -15.02
N ALA A 16 4.66 -2.05 -16.21
CA ALA A 16 4.27 -2.92 -17.32
C ALA A 16 4.54 -4.40 -17.01
N LEU A 17 5.64 -4.72 -16.33
CA LEU A 17 5.95 -6.08 -15.86
C LEU A 17 4.87 -6.57 -14.88
N CYS A 18 4.48 -5.73 -13.91
CA CYS A 18 3.40 -6.04 -12.96
C CYS A 18 2.10 -6.42 -13.69
N MET A 19 1.71 -5.64 -14.69
CA MET A 19 0.48 -5.89 -15.44
C MET A 19 0.59 -7.13 -16.34
N THR A 20 1.77 -7.34 -16.94
CA THR A 20 2.00 -8.44 -17.88
C THR A 20 2.01 -9.77 -17.16
N VAL A 21 2.63 -9.86 -15.98
CA VAL A 21 2.74 -11.11 -15.25
C VAL A 21 1.39 -11.57 -14.71
N LEU A 22 0.54 -10.63 -14.28
CA LEU A 22 -0.79 -10.93 -13.74
C LEU A 22 -1.87 -11.10 -14.82
N TYR A 23 -1.86 -10.24 -15.85
CA TYR A 23 -2.96 -10.15 -16.82
C TYR A 23 -2.56 -10.48 -18.26
N GLY A 24 -1.28 -10.77 -18.51
CA GLY A 24 -0.78 -11.24 -19.81
C GLY A 24 -0.88 -12.76 -20.01
N GLY A 25 -1.47 -13.48 -19.05
CA GLY A 25 -1.55 -14.95 -19.06
C GLY A 25 -0.30 -15.63 -18.47
N GLY A 26 0.44 -14.94 -17.60
CA GLY A 26 1.51 -15.53 -16.80
C GLY A 26 0.95 -16.52 -15.78
N LEU A 27 1.79 -17.46 -15.35
CA LEU A 27 1.50 -18.33 -14.21
C LEU A 27 1.96 -17.65 -12.91
N GLU A 28 1.52 -18.16 -11.77
CA GLU A 28 1.89 -17.64 -10.44
C GLU A 28 3.41 -17.65 -10.22
N GLU A 29 4.12 -18.64 -10.77
CA GLU A 29 5.58 -18.71 -10.68
C GLU A 29 6.26 -17.49 -11.32
N ALA A 30 5.72 -16.99 -12.45
CA ALA A 30 6.26 -15.79 -13.06
C ALA A 30 6.04 -14.55 -12.16
N ALA A 31 4.92 -14.50 -11.44
CA ALA A 31 4.64 -13.41 -10.50
C ALA A 31 5.63 -13.43 -9.33
N LEU A 32 5.95 -14.62 -8.81
CA LEU A 32 6.97 -14.81 -7.79
C LEU A 32 8.38 -14.40 -8.29
N GLU A 33 8.75 -14.80 -9.51
CA GLU A 33 10.02 -14.39 -10.13
C GLU A 33 10.14 -12.86 -10.26
N VAL A 34 9.04 -12.19 -10.66
CA VAL A 34 8.99 -10.73 -10.75
C VAL A 34 9.08 -10.07 -9.37
N MET A 35 8.48 -10.67 -8.34
CA MET A 35 8.63 -10.20 -6.96
C MET A 35 10.09 -10.31 -6.49
N GLU A 36 10.78 -11.42 -6.73
CA GLU A 36 12.20 -11.56 -6.40
C GLU A 36 13.06 -10.54 -7.16
N PHE A 37 12.76 -10.30 -8.43
CA PHE A 37 13.43 -9.27 -9.22
C PHE A 37 13.26 -7.86 -8.64
N PHE A 38 12.07 -7.51 -8.16
CA PHE A 38 11.86 -6.23 -7.48
C PHE A 38 12.58 -6.16 -6.14
N VAL A 39 12.67 -7.26 -5.38
CA VAL A 39 13.48 -7.32 -4.16
C VAL A 39 14.95 -7.06 -4.48
N GLU A 40 15.49 -7.61 -5.57
CA GLU A 40 16.87 -7.36 -5.99
C GLU A 40 17.13 -5.89 -6.36
N ILE A 41 16.19 -5.24 -7.05
CA ILE A 41 16.26 -3.78 -7.30
C ILE A 41 16.31 -3.01 -5.97
N VAL A 42 15.47 -3.38 -5.01
CA VAL A 42 15.40 -2.73 -3.70
C VAL A 42 16.67 -2.94 -2.88
N ARG A 43 17.24 -4.16 -2.87
CA ARG A 43 18.45 -4.48 -2.11
C ARG A 43 19.71 -3.80 -2.63
N THR A 44 19.73 -3.51 -3.92
CA THR A 44 20.87 -2.91 -4.61
C THR A 44 20.70 -1.41 -4.85
N ASP A 45 19.65 -0.80 -4.28
CA ASP A 45 19.29 0.60 -4.51
C ASP A 45 19.25 0.97 -6.01
N GLY A 46 18.78 0.04 -6.84
CA GLY A 46 18.68 0.17 -8.30
C GLY A 46 19.92 -0.23 -9.12
N GLU A 47 21.05 -0.54 -8.48
CA GLU A 47 22.28 -0.93 -9.19
C GLU A 47 22.11 -2.17 -10.09
N SER A 48 21.26 -3.14 -9.68
CA SER A 48 21.00 -4.36 -10.46
C SER A 48 20.41 -4.12 -11.87
N ILE A 49 19.85 -2.92 -12.12
CA ILE A 49 19.33 -2.50 -13.43
C ILE A 49 20.04 -1.25 -13.98
N GLU A 50 21.26 -1.02 -13.50
CA GLU A 50 22.11 0.13 -13.84
C GLU A 50 21.55 1.50 -13.39
N ALA A 51 20.59 1.51 -12.47
CA ALA A 51 19.92 2.71 -11.95
C ALA A 51 20.41 3.08 -10.54
N HIS A 52 21.72 3.30 -10.41
CA HIS A 52 22.42 3.50 -9.14
C HIS A 52 21.81 4.65 -8.31
N ASP A 53 21.47 4.35 -7.05
CA ASP A 53 20.91 5.28 -6.07
C ASP A 53 19.63 6.00 -6.56
N ASN A 54 18.87 5.39 -7.47
CA ASN A 54 17.65 6.01 -8.01
C ASN A 54 16.44 5.71 -7.12
N VAL A 55 16.12 6.68 -6.26
CA VAL A 55 14.97 6.67 -5.34
C VAL A 55 13.63 6.40 -6.04
N GLU A 56 13.39 6.98 -7.21
CA GLU A 56 12.10 6.84 -7.90
C GLU A 56 11.91 5.43 -8.45
N ILE A 57 12.98 4.81 -8.93
CA ILE A 57 12.99 3.42 -9.40
C ILE A 57 12.82 2.44 -8.25
N VAL A 58 13.53 2.64 -7.13
CA VAL A 58 13.37 1.80 -5.93
C VAL A 58 11.94 1.94 -5.37
N ALA A 59 11.39 3.15 -5.35
CA ALA A 59 9.99 3.39 -4.96
C ALA A 59 9.01 2.67 -5.89
N ALA A 60 9.24 2.71 -7.21
CA ALA A 60 8.43 1.97 -8.18
C ALA A 60 8.52 0.45 -7.98
N ALA A 61 9.71 -0.08 -7.68
CA ALA A 61 9.91 -1.50 -7.39
C ALA A 61 9.19 -1.94 -6.11
N LEU A 62 9.26 -1.17 -5.01
CA LEU A 62 8.52 -1.44 -3.77
C LEU A 62 7.00 -1.47 -4.02
N GLN A 63 6.49 -0.50 -4.79
CA GLN A 63 5.07 -0.44 -5.14
C GLN A 63 4.64 -1.59 -6.05
N GLY A 64 5.48 -1.92 -7.04
CA GLY A 64 5.27 -3.05 -7.95
C GLY A 64 5.26 -4.38 -7.20
N TRP A 65 6.21 -4.58 -6.28
CA TRP A 65 6.26 -5.75 -5.41
C TRP A 65 4.96 -5.93 -4.64
N CYS A 66 4.49 -4.88 -3.95
CA CYS A 66 3.23 -4.96 -3.21
C CYS A 66 2.02 -5.21 -4.09
N PHE A 67 2.01 -4.64 -5.29
CA PHE A 67 0.93 -4.86 -6.25
C PHE A 67 0.87 -6.32 -6.68
N VAL A 68 2.01 -6.92 -7.04
CA VAL A 68 2.09 -8.32 -7.46
C VAL A 68 1.78 -9.25 -6.28
N ALA A 69 2.40 -9.02 -5.11
CA ALA A 69 2.16 -9.78 -3.89
C ALA A 69 0.68 -9.76 -3.47
N GLY A 70 -0.03 -8.66 -3.73
CA GLY A 70 -1.47 -8.55 -3.46
C GLY A 70 -2.37 -9.45 -4.32
N HIS A 71 -1.83 -10.12 -5.33
CA HIS A 71 -2.54 -11.09 -6.20
C HIS A 71 -2.00 -12.52 -6.10
N VAL A 72 -0.86 -12.72 -5.45
CA VAL A 72 -0.26 -14.05 -5.25
C VAL A 72 -0.91 -14.70 -4.03
N ALA A 73 -1.28 -15.98 -4.13
CA ALA A 73 -2.00 -16.68 -3.07
C ALA A 73 -1.07 -16.97 -1.88
N ASP A 74 0.15 -17.40 -2.17
CA ASP A 74 1.15 -17.70 -1.16
C ASP A 74 2.56 -17.33 -1.64
N PHE A 75 3.23 -16.47 -0.86
CA PHE A 75 4.63 -16.10 -1.06
C PHE A 75 5.46 -16.29 0.22
N SER A 76 5.00 -17.14 1.14
CA SER A 76 5.63 -17.42 2.44
C SER A 76 7.12 -17.78 2.33
N ASP A 77 7.49 -18.62 1.37
CA ASP A 77 8.87 -19.05 1.11
C ASP A 77 9.81 -17.90 0.72
N TYR A 78 9.28 -16.81 0.14
CA TYR A 78 10.04 -15.65 -0.32
C TYR A 78 9.97 -14.47 0.65
N ALA A 79 9.09 -14.55 1.66
CA ALA A 79 8.75 -13.42 2.52
C ALA A 79 9.91 -12.98 3.43
N ASP A 80 10.75 -13.90 3.91
CA ASP A 80 11.88 -13.55 4.81
C ASP A 80 12.92 -12.70 4.08
N THR A 81 13.34 -13.13 2.87
CA THR A 81 14.28 -12.38 2.02
C THR A 81 13.73 -11.00 1.62
N ALA A 82 12.43 -10.93 1.31
CA ALA A 82 11.78 -9.65 1.00
C ALA A 82 11.73 -8.74 2.23
N MET A 83 11.42 -9.30 3.40
CA MET A 83 11.38 -8.57 4.67
C MET A 83 12.74 -7.98 5.04
N ASP A 84 13.84 -8.72 4.85
CA ASP A 84 15.20 -8.20 5.03
C ASP A 84 15.42 -6.92 4.21
N ALA A 85 15.10 -6.98 2.91
CA ALA A 85 15.24 -5.84 2.02
C ALA A 85 14.40 -4.63 2.46
N PHE A 86 13.14 -4.85 2.87
CA PHE A 86 12.26 -3.75 3.29
C PHE A 86 12.69 -3.14 4.63
N VAL A 87 13.19 -3.96 5.55
CA VAL A 87 13.65 -3.51 6.86
C VAL A 87 14.94 -2.71 6.76
N ASP A 88 15.83 -3.04 5.81
CA ASP A 88 17.02 -2.25 5.49
C ASP A 88 16.64 -0.88 4.93
N GLN A 89 15.63 -0.81 4.06
CA GLN A 89 15.13 0.46 3.51
C GLN A 89 14.50 1.39 4.55
N LEU A 90 14.21 0.91 5.78
CA LEU A 90 13.78 1.78 6.89
C LEU A 90 14.88 2.72 7.41
N ASP A 91 16.13 2.55 6.98
CA ASP A 91 17.23 3.47 7.28
C ASP A 91 17.45 4.53 6.19
N SER A 92 16.62 4.55 5.13
CA SER A 92 16.65 5.58 4.10
C SER A 92 16.27 6.97 4.64
N ASP A 93 16.92 8.01 4.13
CA ASP A 93 16.54 9.40 4.39
C ASP A 93 15.39 9.88 3.49
N ASP A 94 14.99 9.09 2.50
CA ASP A 94 13.91 9.43 1.58
C ASP A 94 12.53 9.05 2.14
N VAL A 95 11.61 10.00 2.08
CA VAL A 95 10.26 9.86 2.66
C VAL A 95 9.41 8.84 1.92
N ASP A 96 9.55 8.76 0.60
CA ASP A 96 8.75 7.87 -0.23
C ASP A 96 9.27 6.44 -0.11
N ILE A 97 10.59 6.24 -0.02
CA ILE A 97 11.19 4.94 0.30
C ILE A 97 10.73 4.44 1.67
N LEU A 98 10.88 5.25 2.73
CA LEU A 98 10.43 4.89 4.07
C LEU A 98 8.93 4.53 4.11
N SER A 99 8.10 5.30 3.41
CA SER A 99 6.65 5.08 3.37
C SER A 99 6.29 3.78 2.63
N ASN A 100 6.93 3.54 1.48
CA ASN A 100 6.69 2.35 0.67
C ASN A 100 7.21 1.10 1.39
N ALA A 101 8.43 1.12 1.92
CA ALA A 101 9.02 0.02 2.68
C ALA A 101 8.17 -0.35 3.91
N GLY A 102 7.71 0.63 4.68
CA GLY A 102 6.77 0.40 5.78
C GLY A 102 5.46 -0.26 5.31
N GLY A 103 4.93 0.15 4.16
CA GLY A 103 3.76 -0.48 3.56
C GLY A 103 4.00 -1.91 3.07
N CYS A 104 5.17 -2.22 2.51
CA CYS A 104 5.58 -3.58 2.15
C CYS A 104 5.60 -4.49 3.39
N ILE A 105 6.21 -4.02 4.48
CA ILE A 105 6.24 -4.74 5.77
C ILE A 105 4.80 -5.00 6.25
N ALA A 106 3.92 -4.00 6.19
CA ALA A 106 2.53 -4.14 6.60
C ALA A 106 1.78 -5.20 5.77
N LEU A 107 2.00 -5.22 4.45
CA LEU A 107 1.42 -6.18 3.54
C LEU A 107 1.91 -7.61 3.82
N VAL A 108 3.20 -7.81 4.08
CA VAL A 108 3.74 -9.14 4.43
C VAL A 108 3.09 -9.67 5.71
N PHE A 109 2.98 -8.84 6.75
CA PHE A 109 2.30 -9.26 7.98
C PHE A 109 0.78 -9.44 7.79
N GLU A 110 0.14 -8.70 6.88
CA GLU A 110 -1.25 -8.95 6.48
C GLU A 110 -1.40 -10.31 5.80
N ALA A 111 -0.57 -10.62 4.81
CA ALA A 111 -0.55 -11.91 4.13
C ALA A 111 -0.25 -13.06 5.11
N SER A 112 0.71 -12.88 6.02
CA SER A 112 1.00 -13.89 7.05
C SER A 112 -0.19 -14.16 7.97
N ARG A 113 -1.06 -13.18 8.25
CA ARG A 113 -2.26 -13.41 9.06
C ARG A 113 -3.28 -14.24 8.29
N HIS A 114 -3.52 -13.91 7.02
CA HIS A 114 -4.38 -14.71 6.15
C HIS A 114 -3.85 -16.14 5.98
N HIS A 115 -2.54 -16.31 5.83
CA HIS A 115 -1.92 -17.63 5.77
C HIS A 115 -2.17 -18.45 7.05
N VAL A 116 -2.10 -17.84 8.25
CA VAL A 116 -2.47 -18.52 9.50
C VAL A 116 -3.94 -18.96 9.51
N GLU A 117 -4.85 -18.13 8.99
CA GLU A 117 -6.27 -18.46 8.90
C GLU A 117 -6.52 -19.69 8.00
N GLU A 118 -5.69 -19.88 6.97
CA GLU A 118 -5.82 -20.96 5.99
C GLU A 118 -5.05 -22.24 6.37
N THR A 119 -3.80 -22.10 6.84
CA THR A 119 -2.87 -23.23 7.09
C THR A 119 -2.66 -23.53 8.57
N GLY A 120 -2.97 -22.58 9.46
CA GLY A 120 -2.72 -22.67 10.89
C GLY A 120 -1.29 -22.29 11.30
N GLU A 121 -0.41 -21.96 10.36
CA GLU A 121 0.98 -21.57 10.62
C GLU A 121 1.27 -20.16 10.07
N PRO A 122 2.09 -19.33 10.73
CA PRO A 122 2.51 -18.04 10.19
C PRO A 122 3.67 -18.20 9.20
N PHE A 123 3.94 -17.13 8.44
CA PHE A 123 5.19 -17.05 7.68
C PHE A 123 6.40 -17.19 8.62
N GLN A 124 7.45 -17.86 8.14
CA GLN A 124 8.68 -18.06 8.91
C GLN A 124 9.58 -16.82 8.81
N LEU A 125 9.18 -15.75 9.47
CA LEU A 125 9.91 -14.47 9.48
C LEU A 125 10.85 -14.37 10.68
N GLN A 126 12.03 -13.79 10.47
CA GLN A 126 12.97 -13.47 11.57
C GLN A 126 12.54 -12.26 12.42
N TYR A 127 11.45 -11.59 12.04
CA TYR A 127 11.05 -10.30 12.56
C TYR A 127 9.84 -10.37 13.49
N ASP A 128 9.94 -9.69 14.63
CA ASP A 128 8.84 -9.50 15.57
C ASP A 128 8.03 -8.24 15.18
N PRO A 129 6.73 -8.37 14.85
CA PRO A 129 5.90 -7.24 14.45
C PRO A 129 5.82 -6.14 15.51
N GLN A 130 5.87 -6.48 16.81
CA GLN A 130 5.82 -5.50 17.90
C GLN A 130 7.12 -4.69 17.99
N ARG A 131 8.26 -5.33 17.75
CA ARG A 131 9.55 -4.62 17.71
C ARG A 131 9.62 -3.68 16.50
N LEU A 132 9.16 -4.13 15.34
CA LEU A 132 9.07 -3.31 14.14
C LEU A 132 8.12 -2.13 14.33
N ALA A 133 6.96 -2.34 14.96
CA ALA A 133 6.04 -1.27 15.33
C ALA A 133 6.73 -0.21 16.22
N GLY A 134 7.50 -0.64 17.21
CA GLY A 134 8.33 0.25 18.03
C GLY A 134 9.31 1.09 17.21
N ARG A 135 10.08 0.45 16.30
CA ARG A 135 11.03 1.14 15.41
C ARG A 135 10.33 2.17 14.51
N LEU A 136 9.24 1.77 13.84
CA LEU A 136 8.47 2.64 12.94
C LEU A 136 7.82 3.81 13.69
N SER A 137 7.39 3.60 14.93
CA SER A 137 6.87 4.66 15.81
C SER A 137 7.96 5.69 16.15
N GLU A 138 9.19 5.26 16.40
CA GLU A 138 10.33 6.17 16.59
C GLU A 138 10.67 6.93 15.29
N LEU A 139 10.72 6.25 14.14
CA LEU A 139 10.93 6.92 12.84
C LEU A 139 9.84 7.99 12.57
N ALA A 140 8.58 7.69 12.89
CA ALA A 140 7.48 8.64 12.76
C ALA A 140 7.64 9.89 13.65
N LYS A 141 8.33 9.77 14.81
CA LYS A 141 8.68 10.90 15.68
C LYS A 141 9.90 11.67 15.18
N LEU A 142 10.91 10.96 14.68
CA LEU A 142 12.22 11.50 14.30
C LEU A 142 12.23 12.19 12.93
N SER A 143 11.21 11.95 12.08
CA SER A 143 11.15 12.46 10.70
C SER A 143 11.65 13.91 10.53
N ALA A 144 12.71 14.01 9.75
CA ALA A 144 13.80 14.96 9.90
C ALA A 144 13.43 16.43 9.63
N LYS A 145 14.09 17.33 10.36
CA LYS A 145 13.97 18.79 10.20
C LYS A 145 14.37 19.28 8.79
N SER A 146 15.03 18.44 7.99
CA SER A 146 15.47 18.68 6.61
C SER A 146 14.37 18.58 5.54
N VAL A 147 13.26 17.89 5.80
CA VAL A 147 12.20 17.69 4.79
C VAL A 147 11.06 18.71 4.94
N SER A 148 10.34 18.94 3.85
CA SER A 148 9.18 19.83 3.84
C SER A 148 8.15 19.42 4.90
N ARG A 149 7.44 20.40 5.48
CA ARG A 149 6.40 20.12 6.50
C ARG A 149 5.31 19.19 5.97
N LYS A 150 4.99 19.27 4.67
CA LYS A 150 4.01 18.41 4.00
C LYS A 150 4.48 16.96 3.97
N HIS A 151 5.71 16.72 3.50
CA HIS A 151 6.29 15.38 3.42
C HIS A 151 6.42 14.73 4.79
N ARG A 152 6.88 15.47 5.81
CA ARG A 152 6.91 14.96 7.19
C ARG A 152 5.55 14.51 7.72
N ARG A 153 4.49 15.27 7.42
CA ARG A 153 3.14 14.90 7.86
C ARG A 153 2.69 13.61 7.17
N SER A 154 2.92 13.52 5.85
CA SER A 154 2.59 12.34 5.06
C SER A 154 3.33 11.11 5.57
N LEU A 155 4.66 11.22 5.76
CA LEU A 155 5.48 10.14 6.30
C LEU A 155 4.95 9.66 7.64
N ARG A 156 4.72 10.59 8.57
CA ARG A 156 4.20 10.25 9.90
C ARG A 156 2.84 9.55 9.82
N GLU A 157 1.94 10.01 8.95
CA GLU A 157 0.63 9.39 8.76
C GLU A 157 0.76 7.96 8.21
N ASN A 158 1.62 7.76 7.20
CA ASN A 158 1.93 6.45 6.64
C ASN A 158 2.54 5.50 7.68
N LEU A 159 3.60 5.91 8.36
CA LEU A 159 4.29 5.07 9.35
C LEU A 159 3.38 4.73 10.54
N LEU A 160 2.58 5.68 11.04
CA LEU A 160 1.61 5.39 12.11
C LEU A 160 0.49 4.46 11.65
N SER A 161 0.09 4.53 10.37
CA SER A 161 -0.82 3.54 9.78
C SER A 161 -0.20 2.15 9.83
N VAL A 162 1.06 1.99 9.41
CA VAL A 162 1.78 0.70 9.48
C VAL A 162 1.89 0.21 10.93
N VAL A 163 2.28 1.08 11.86
CA VAL A 163 2.35 0.74 13.30
C VAL A 163 1.02 0.18 13.79
N THR A 164 -0.09 0.86 13.46
CA THR A 164 -1.43 0.40 13.85
C THR A 164 -1.74 -0.97 13.24
N SER A 165 -1.35 -1.20 11.99
CA SER A 165 -1.53 -2.49 11.32
C SER A 165 -0.73 -3.61 11.96
N LEU A 166 0.52 -3.37 12.36
CA LEU A 166 1.35 -4.36 13.05
C LEU A 166 0.85 -4.66 14.47
N GLU A 167 0.36 -3.64 15.18
CA GLU A 167 -0.14 -3.80 16.55
C GLU A 167 -1.53 -4.46 16.62
N ARG A 168 -2.39 -4.18 15.63
CA ARG A 168 -3.83 -4.51 15.69
C ARG A 168 -4.32 -5.45 14.60
N GLY A 169 -3.48 -5.77 13.62
CA GLY A 169 -3.85 -6.65 12.51
C GLY A 169 -4.84 -6.04 11.51
N VAL A 170 -4.98 -4.71 11.49
CA VAL A 170 -5.91 -3.97 10.61
C VAL A 170 -5.21 -3.47 9.35
N GLY A 171 -5.95 -3.21 8.28
CA GLY A 171 -5.41 -2.58 7.07
C GLY A 171 -5.10 -1.07 7.23
N PRO A 172 -4.84 -0.37 6.12
CA PRO A 172 -4.24 0.96 6.14
C PRO A 172 -5.19 2.06 6.62
N PHE A 173 -4.62 3.02 7.34
CA PHE A 173 -5.24 4.22 7.91
C PHE A 173 -6.48 3.91 8.77
N TYR A 174 -6.46 2.78 9.47
CA TYR A 174 -7.43 2.49 10.51
C TYR A 174 -7.27 3.46 11.68
N SER A 175 -8.37 4.05 12.13
CA SER A 175 -8.37 5.03 13.22
C SER A 175 -8.92 4.42 14.49
N THR A 176 -8.03 4.28 15.49
CA THR A 176 -8.36 3.84 16.86
C THR A 176 -8.96 4.96 17.74
N ALA A 177 -9.27 6.12 17.15
CA ALA A 177 -9.89 7.21 17.89
C ALA A 177 -11.34 6.82 18.26
N ILE A 178 -11.70 7.05 19.53
CA ILE A 178 -13.03 6.74 20.06
C ILE A 178 -14.08 7.55 19.29
N TYR A 179 -15.06 6.84 18.73
CA TYR A 179 -16.27 7.38 18.16
C TYR A 179 -17.34 7.50 19.25
N VAL A 180 -17.89 8.69 19.43
CA VAL A 180 -19.00 8.93 20.35
C VAL A 180 -20.27 9.09 19.52
N PRO A 181 -21.10 8.04 19.39
CA PRO A 181 -22.33 8.10 18.59
C PRO A 181 -23.32 9.09 19.18
N GLU A 182 -24.13 9.71 18.31
CA GLU A 182 -25.23 10.56 18.77
C GLU A 182 -26.31 9.73 19.49
N LYS A 183 -27.11 10.39 20.32
CA LYS A 183 -28.14 9.71 21.12
C LYS A 183 -29.15 9.01 20.20
N GLY A 184 -29.17 7.68 20.24
CA GLY A 184 -30.07 6.84 19.45
C GLY A 184 -29.46 6.33 18.14
N GLU A 185 -28.21 6.68 17.83
CA GLU A 185 -27.47 6.13 16.71
C GLU A 185 -27.01 4.69 17.01
N HIS A 186 -27.28 3.77 16.08
CA HIS A 186 -26.83 2.39 16.19
C HIS A 186 -25.43 2.24 15.57
N VAL A 187 -24.43 1.98 16.41
CA VAL A 187 -23.09 1.61 15.93
C VAL A 187 -23.03 0.10 15.70
N PRO A 188 -22.70 -0.37 14.47
CA PRO A 188 -22.52 -1.78 14.17
C PRO A 188 -21.47 -2.45 15.08
N VAL A 189 -21.62 -3.73 15.39
CA VAL A 189 -20.66 -4.49 16.20
C VAL A 189 -19.27 -4.48 15.57
N ALA A 190 -19.18 -4.53 14.23
CA ALA A 190 -17.93 -4.47 13.49
C ALA A 190 -17.14 -3.16 13.66
N GLN A 191 -17.74 -2.10 14.21
CA GLN A 191 -17.08 -0.83 14.52
C GLN A 191 -16.73 -0.69 16.01
N ARG A 192 -16.93 -1.76 16.79
CA ARG A 192 -16.67 -1.78 18.23
C ARG A 192 -15.44 -2.62 18.53
N THR A 193 -14.67 -2.18 19.50
CA THR A 193 -13.59 -2.96 20.11
C THR A 193 -14.16 -4.07 21.00
N ASP A 194 -13.30 -4.99 21.44
CA ASP A 194 -13.66 -6.04 22.40
C ASP A 194 -14.21 -5.46 23.72
N ASP A 195 -13.76 -4.26 24.10
CA ASP A 195 -14.25 -3.50 25.26
C ASP A 195 -15.60 -2.80 25.00
N GLY A 196 -16.18 -2.98 23.80
CA GLY A 196 -17.46 -2.41 23.39
C GLY A 196 -17.42 -0.93 22.99
N GLN A 197 -16.24 -0.30 22.96
CA GLN A 197 -16.07 1.08 22.53
C GLN A 197 -16.13 1.19 21.01
N ALA A 198 -16.85 2.18 20.49
CA ALA A 198 -16.86 2.44 19.06
C ALA A 198 -15.59 3.20 18.64
N GLU A 199 -15.00 2.83 17.51
CA GLU A 199 -13.87 3.52 16.89
C GLU A 199 -14.27 4.09 15.53
N TYR A 200 -13.57 5.12 15.06
CA TYR A 200 -13.80 5.67 13.71
C TYR A 200 -13.50 4.66 12.59
N GLY A 201 -12.57 3.72 12.82
CA GLY A 201 -12.24 2.65 11.89
C GLY A 201 -11.52 3.12 10.63
N TYR A 202 -11.70 2.40 9.53
CA TYR A 202 -11.02 2.65 8.25
C TYR A 202 -11.36 4.01 7.63
N ARG A 203 -10.32 4.82 7.39
CA ARG A 203 -10.45 6.16 6.80
C ARG A 203 -10.03 6.23 5.34
N CYS A 204 -9.27 5.26 4.86
CA CYS A 204 -8.80 5.20 3.49
C CYS A 204 -9.97 4.86 2.54
N LYS A 205 -10.12 5.64 1.47
CA LYS A 205 -11.23 5.49 0.51
C LYS A 205 -10.79 5.77 -0.92
N LEU A 206 -11.20 4.90 -1.84
CA LEU A 206 -11.16 5.13 -3.27
C LEU A 206 -12.42 5.87 -3.69
N ARG A 207 -12.29 7.09 -4.21
CA ARG A 207 -13.41 7.87 -4.74
C ARG A 207 -13.28 8.01 -6.25
N LEU A 208 -14.30 7.56 -6.98
CA LEU A 208 -14.39 7.57 -8.43
C LEU A 208 -15.77 8.13 -8.83
N GLY A 209 -15.81 9.43 -9.13
CA GLY A 209 -17.08 10.13 -9.37
C GLY A 209 -17.99 10.09 -8.14
N ASN A 210 -19.20 9.55 -8.32
CA ASN A 210 -20.18 9.31 -7.26
C ASN A 210 -20.06 7.92 -6.62
N HIS A 211 -18.98 7.17 -6.87
CA HIS A 211 -18.74 5.87 -6.24
C HIS A 211 -17.60 5.98 -5.24
N VAL A 212 -17.77 5.33 -4.10
CA VAL A 212 -16.77 5.29 -3.03
C VAL A 212 -16.62 3.86 -2.55
N ALA A 213 -15.38 3.36 -2.55
CA ALA A 213 -15.02 2.11 -1.90
C ALA A 213 -14.13 2.41 -0.68
N LYS A 214 -14.35 1.67 0.40
CA LYS A 214 -13.47 1.65 1.57
C LYS A 214 -12.23 0.82 1.19
N ILE A 215 -11.06 1.28 1.61
CA ILE A 215 -9.81 0.51 1.48
C ILE A 215 -9.46 0.04 2.88
N ASP A 216 -9.63 -1.24 3.14
CA ASP A 216 -9.48 -1.88 4.46
C ASP A 216 -8.42 -2.99 4.52
N THR A 217 -7.74 -3.27 3.40
CA THR A 217 -6.56 -4.14 3.33
C THR A 217 -5.40 -3.41 2.67
N TRP A 218 -4.16 -3.79 3.01
CA TRP A 218 -2.97 -3.30 2.34
C TRP A 218 -2.90 -3.82 0.91
N SER A 219 -3.34 -5.06 0.64
CA SER A 219 -3.46 -5.59 -0.73
C SER A 219 -4.31 -4.63 -1.60
N LEU A 220 -5.52 -4.30 -1.17
CA LEU A 220 -6.42 -3.40 -1.92
C LEU A 220 -5.84 -1.99 -2.06
N TYR A 221 -5.10 -1.51 -1.05
CA TYR A 221 -4.44 -0.21 -1.11
C TYR A 221 -3.40 -0.15 -2.23
N PHE A 222 -2.52 -1.15 -2.34
CA PHE A 222 -1.49 -1.18 -3.38
C PHE A 222 -2.08 -1.44 -4.77
N ARG A 223 -3.08 -2.33 -4.88
CA ARG A 223 -3.86 -2.53 -6.12
C ARG A 223 -4.51 -1.24 -6.61
N THR A 224 -5.17 -0.52 -5.70
CA THR A 224 -5.77 0.79 -6.00
C THR A 224 -4.73 1.82 -6.42
N ASN A 225 -3.58 1.88 -5.75
CA ASN A 225 -2.56 2.87 -6.04
C ASN A 225 -1.94 2.66 -7.42
N LEU A 226 -1.57 1.43 -7.78
CA LEU A 226 -1.02 1.17 -9.11
C LEU A 226 -2.06 1.45 -10.21
N MET A 227 -3.31 1.07 -10.00
CA MET A 227 -4.40 1.39 -10.93
C MET A 227 -4.59 2.89 -11.12
N ARG A 228 -4.40 3.71 -10.07
CA ARG A 228 -4.41 5.17 -10.19
C ARG A 228 -3.21 5.71 -10.95
N VAL A 229 -2.04 5.10 -10.82
CA VAL A 229 -0.84 5.49 -11.58
C VAL A 229 -1.05 5.23 -13.08
N ILE A 230 -1.53 4.02 -13.43
CA ILE A 230 -1.73 3.59 -14.82
C ILE A 230 -2.87 4.37 -15.49
N PHE A 231 -4.06 4.39 -14.88
CA PHE A 231 -5.25 4.96 -15.52
C PHE A 231 -5.47 6.44 -15.20
N LYS A 232 -4.79 7.00 -14.20
CA LYS A 232 -4.92 8.41 -13.77
C LYS A 232 -6.39 8.79 -13.58
N ALA A 233 -6.82 9.92 -14.16
CA ALA A 233 -8.21 10.37 -14.13
C ALA A 233 -9.19 9.45 -14.91
N GLY A 234 -8.66 8.56 -15.75
CA GLY A 234 -9.43 7.60 -16.53
C GLY A 234 -9.97 6.41 -15.73
N LEU A 235 -9.44 6.14 -14.52
CA LEU A 235 -9.81 4.95 -13.73
C LEU A 235 -11.31 4.80 -13.52
N GLN A 236 -12.02 5.92 -13.31
CA GLN A 236 -13.49 5.94 -13.14
C GLN A 236 -14.27 5.39 -14.35
N HIS A 237 -13.71 5.45 -15.55
CA HIS A 237 -14.33 4.94 -16.77
C HIS A 237 -14.08 3.44 -16.97
N HIS A 238 -13.04 2.90 -16.32
CA HIS A 238 -12.63 1.50 -16.46
C HIS A 238 -13.17 0.60 -15.35
N VAL A 239 -13.29 1.11 -14.12
CA VAL A 239 -13.58 0.27 -12.93
C VAL A 239 -14.88 -0.55 -13.00
N PHE A 240 -15.84 -0.16 -13.86
CA PHE A 240 -17.11 -0.88 -14.04
C PHE A 240 -17.28 -1.47 -15.44
N THR A 241 -16.25 -1.43 -16.28
CA THR A 241 -16.35 -1.84 -17.70
C THR A 241 -15.17 -2.68 -18.19
N ASN A 242 -13.97 -2.43 -17.68
CA ASN A 242 -12.77 -3.15 -18.04
C ASN A 242 -12.62 -4.38 -17.12
N PRO A 243 -12.71 -5.61 -17.64
CA PRO A 243 -12.67 -6.82 -16.82
C PRO A 243 -11.39 -6.90 -15.96
N VAL A 244 -10.24 -6.49 -16.49
CA VAL A 244 -8.97 -6.49 -15.75
C VAL A 244 -9.02 -5.54 -14.55
N VAL A 245 -9.61 -4.36 -14.70
CA VAL A 245 -9.71 -3.39 -13.60
C VAL A 245 -10.76 -3.83 -12.58
N THR A 246 -11.86 -4.42 -13.05
CA THR A 246 -12.90 -4.98 -12.17
C THR A 246 -12.35 -6.13 -11.33
N GLU A 247 -11.62 -7.05 -11.94
CA GLU A 247 -10.95 -8.17 -11.27
C GLU A 247 -9.89 -7.66 -10.29
N CYS A 248 -9.02 -6.73 -10.72
CA CYS A 248 -8.00 -6.14 -9.87
C CYS A 248 -8.57 -5.42 -8.63
N LEU A 249 -9.83 -5.01 -8.64
CA LEU A 249 -10.48 -4.28 -7.55
C LEU A 249 -11.77 -4.98 -7.09
N GLU A 250 -11.85 -6.30 -7.21
CA GLU A 250 -13.10 -7.05 -7.00
C GLU A 250 -13.63 -6.99 -5.55
N ASP A 251 -12.71 -6.91 -4.58
CA ASP A 251 -13.00 -6.75 -3.15
C ASP A 251 -13.19 -5.27 -2.75
N ALA A 252 -13.04 -4.33 -3.70
CA ALA A 252 -13.42 -2.94 -3.49
C ALA A 252 -14.95 -2.79 -3.52
N HIS A 253 -15.58 -2.87 -2.35
CA HIS A 253 -17.03 -2.72 -2.24
C HIS A 253 -17.47 -1.26 -2.49
N PHE A 254 -17.78 -0.94 -3.75
CA PHE A 254 -18.26 0.39 -4.16
C PHE A 254 -19.70 0.66 -3.74
N ILE A 255 -19.91 1.80 -3.08
CA ILE A 255 -21.23 2.34 -2.74
C ILE A 255 -21.42 3.66 -3.49
N GLN A 256 -22.63 3.91 -3.97
CA GLN A 256 -22.98 5.22 -4.54
C GLN A 256 -23.08 6.27 -3.44
N ASP A 257 -22.17 7.23 -3.47
CA ASP A 257 -22.17 8.42 -2.61
C ASP A 257 -23.03 9.51 -3.27
N TYR A 258 -24.25 9.66 -2.75
CA TYR A 258 -25.18 10.72 -3.17
C TYR A 258 -24.86 12.08 -2.54
N SER A 259 -23.77 12.19 -1.77
CA SER A 259 -23.35 13.47 -1.22
C SER A 259 -23.07 14.46 -2.36
N PRO A 260 -23.54 15.72 -2.25
CA PRO A 260 -23.26 16.72 -3.28
C PRO A 260 -21.75 16.86 -3.44
N PRO A 261 -21.24 17.02 -4.68
CA PRO A 261 -19.81 17.10 -4.91
C PRO A 261 -19.22 18.21 -4.03
N PRO A 262 -18.03 18.00 -3.44
CA PRO A 262 -17.36 19.05 -2.68
C PRO A 262 -17.26 20.28 -3.58
N ARG A 263 -17.72 21.43 -3.10
CA ARG A 263 -17.78 22.68 -3.86
C ARG A 263 -16.37 23.00 -4.41
N GLY A 264 -16.13 22.58 -5.65
CA GLY A 264 -14.91 22.86 -6.39
C GLY A 264 -14.77 24.36 -6.58
N ALA A 265 -13.52 24.81 -6.43
CA ALA A 265 -13.06 26.19 -6.52
C ALA A 265 -13.85 27.00 -7.57
N LYS A 266 -14.40 28.13 -7.14
CA LYS A 266 -14.95 29.16 -8.02
C LYS A 266 -13.95 29.40 -9.15
N GLY A 267 -14.38 29.10 -10.37
CA GLY A 267 -13.61 29.31 -11.58
C GLY A 267 -12.99 30.71 -11.56
N ARG A 268 -11.67 30.74 -11.72
CA ARG A 268 -10.96 31.94 -12.13
C ARG A 268 -11.50 32.28 -13.51
N LYS A 269 -12.35 33.30 -13.59
CA LYS A 269 -12.81 33.85 -14.87
C LYS A 269 -11.61 34.45 -15.57
N LYS A 270 -11.44 34.01 -16.82
CA LYS A 270 -10.69 34.56 -17.97
C LYS A 270 -9.57 35.54 -17.66
#